data_AF-A0A2Z6EWZ8-F1
#
_entry.id   AF-A0A2Z6EWZ8-F1
#
_cell.length_a   1.000
_cell.length_b   1.000
_cell.length_c   1.000
_cell.angle_alpha   90.00
_cell.angle_beta   90.00
_cell.angle_gamma   90.00
#
_symmetry.space_group_name_H-M   'P 1'
#
loop_
_entity.id
_entity.type
_entity.pdbx_description
1 polymer ?
#
loop_
_entity_poly.entity_id
_entity_poly.type
_entity_poly.pdbx_seq_one_letter_code
_entity_poly.pdbx_strand_id
1 'polypeptide(L)'
;MLTNWLAGPSRLLCVAATAFSFGVGCAGFLYYNPRIQKERSALVHYKAQLTMAQAQLIEAQTKVIIQTEIQYRDRIKIVKEKGDTIIKEVPIYVNQADTDHFGVNVGFVRHHNAAFANESAGPAAHFDREPAGISLAEIAEVNAFNANVCWQWREQALRLRAFYRQLQHIHSMP
;
A
#
# COMPACT_ATOMS: atom_id res chain seq x y z
N MET A 1 86.17 11.66 30.02
CA MET A 1 85.20 12.76 30.21
C MET A 1 85.01 13.54 28.90
N LEU A 2 84.48 12.90 27.85
CA LEU A 2 84.31 13.51 26.51
C LEU A 2 82.91 13.28 25.91
N THR A 3 81.90 13.02 26.74
CA THR A 3 80.52 12.75 26.27
C THR A 3 79.57 13.95 26.41
N ASN A 4 80.01 15.06 27.01
CA ASN A 4 79.08 16.13 27.43
C ASN A 4 79.00 17.34 26.47
N TRP A 5 79.97 17.54 25.58
CA TRP A 5 80.03 18.73 24.70
C TRP A 5 79.21 18.61 23.41
N LEU A 6 78.91 17.38 22.96
CA LEU A 6 77.98 17.13 21.84
C LEU A 6 76.51 17.01 22.31
N ALA A 7 76.27 16.88 23.61
CA ALA A 7 74.94 16.66 24.20
C ALA A 7 74.13 17.96 24.37
N GLY A 8 74.77 19.11 24.56
CA GLY A 8 74.09 20.40 24.72
C GLY A 8 73.38 20.90 23.44
N PRO A 9 74.08 20.97 22.28
CA PRO A 9 73.50 21.42 21.02
C PRO A 9 72.40 20.49 20.51
N SER A 10 72.56 19.16 20.68
CA SER A 10 71.56 18.17 20.28
C SER A 10 70.28 18.25 21.12
N ARG A 11 70.38 18.55 22.42
CA ARG A 11 69.22 18.81 23.29
C ARG A 11 68.46 20.06 22.88
N LEU A 12 69.16 21.15 22.54
CA LEU A 12 68.52 22.39 22.07
C LEU A 12 67.81 22.20 20.72
N LEU A 13 68.41 21.45 19.80
CA LEU A 13 67.78 21.06 18.53
C LEU A 13 66.52 20.21 18.76
N CYS A 14 66.56 19.25 19.67
CA CYS A 14 65.38 18.46 20.03
C CYS A 14 64.25 19.32 20.61
N VAL A 15 64.57 20.27 21.51
CA VAL A 15 63.57 21.17 22.11
C VAL A 15 62.98 22.13 21.06
N ALA A 16 63.80 22.65 20.15
CA ALA A 16 63.32 23.50 19.06
C ALA A 16 62.42 22.72 18.09
N ALA A 17 62.79 21.48 17.76
CA ALA A 17 61.99 20.61 16.88
C ALA A 17 60.64 20.24 17.51
N THR A 18 60.58 19.97 18.81
CA THR A 18 59.32 19.69 19.51
C THR A 18 58.43 20.93 19.63
N ALA A 19 59.01 22.10 19.95
CA ALA A 19 58.27 23.35 19.99
C ALA A 19 57.69 23.74 18.62
N PHE A 20 58.46 23.54 17.54
CA PHE A 20 57.98 23.76 16.17
C PHE A 20 56.86 22.79 15.80
N SER A 21 57.03 21.49 16.08
CA SER A 21 56.02 20.47 15.80
C SER A 21 54.71 20.73 16.56
N PHE A 22 54.82 21.16 17.82
CA PHE A 22 53.67 21.56 18.64
C PHE A 22 52.99 22.81 18.09
N GLY A 23 53.76 23.84 17.71
CA GLY A 23 53.24 25.07 17.11
C GLY A 23 52.48 24.81 15.80
N VAL A 24 53.01 23.96 14.92
CA VAL A 24 52.33 23.55 13.68
C VAL A 24 51.04 22.78 13.98
N GLY A 25 51.06 21.87 14.96
CA GLY A 25 49.86 21.14 15.41
C GLY A 25 48.77 22.07 15.97
N CYS A 26 49.15 23.03 16.82
CA CYS A 26 48.23 24.02 17.38
C CYS A 26 47.65 24.95 16.30
N ALA A 27 48.48 25.44 15.37
CA ALA A 27 48.03 26.28 14.27
C ALA A 27 47.04 25.52 13.35
N GLY A 28 47.34 24.25 13.05
CA GLY A 28 46.44 23.36 12.31
C GLY A 28 45.11 23.16 13.05
N PHE A 29 45.14 22.88 14.35
CA PHE A 29 43.93 22.71 15.15
C PHE A 29 43.06 23.99 15.17
N LEU A 30 43.64 25.16 15.44
CA LEU A 30 42.90 26.42 15.50
C LEU A 30 42.32 26.82 14.14
N TYR A 31 43.02 26.51 13.05
CA TYR A 31 42.54 26.82 11.69
C TYR A 31 41.47 25.84 11.21
N TYR A 32 41.68 24.52 11.36
CA TYR A 32 40.80 23.51 10.78
C TYR A 32 39.63 23.10 11.68
N ASN A 33 39.79 23.12 13.01
CA ASN A 33 38.75 22.64 13.93
C ASN A 33 37.43 23.41 13.81
N PRO A 34 37.40 24.77 13.74
CA PRO A 34 36.14 25.50 13.56
C PRO A 34 35.42 25.14 12.25
N ARG A 35 36.18 24.92 11.17
CA ARG A 35 35.64 24.50 9.87
C ARG A 35 35.05 23.09 9.95
N ILE A 36 35.77 22.14 10.56
CA ILE A 36 35.28 20.77 10.77
C ILE A 36 34.02 20.77 11.64
N GLN A 37 33.98 21.57 12.71
CA GLN A 37 32.80 21.69 13.57
C GLN A 37 31.60 22.28 12.83
N LYS A 38 31.80 23.29 11.99
CA LYS A 38 30.75 23.87 11.14
C LYS A 38 30.17 22.85 10.15
N GLU A 39 31.02 22.08 9.48
CA GLU A 39 30.56 21.03 8.57
C GLU A 39 29.82 19.92 9.33
N ARG A 40 30.32 19.52 10.50
CA ARG A 40 29.65 18.52 11.36
C ARG A 40 28.28 18.99 11.82
N SER A 41 28.14 20.25 12.26
CA SER A 41 26.84 20.78 12.67
C SER A 41 25.88 20.89 11.48
N ALA A 42 26.36 21.33 10.31
CA ALA A 42 25.55 21.35 9.08
C ALA A 42 25.04 19.94 8.71
N LEU A 43 25.90 18.91 8.79
CA LEU A 43 25.51 17.51 8.56
C LEU A 43 24.48 17.02 9.58
N VAL A 44 24.62 17.38 10.86
CA VAL A 44 23.64 17.01 11.90
C VAL A 44 22.29 17.68 11.63
N HIS A 45 22.27 18.98 11.30
CA HIS A 45 21.06 19.69 10.95
C HIS A 45 20.38 19.10 9.70
N TYR A 46 21.16 18.78 8.67
CA TYR A 46 20.65 18.15 7.46
C TYR A 46 20.04 16.77 7.75
N LYS A 47 20.71 15.94 8.55
CA LYS A 47 20.16 14.65 8.99
C LYS A 47 18.87 14.82 9.79
N ALA A 48 18.82 15.81 10.68
CA ALA A 48 17.61 16.11 11.45
C ALA A 48 16.45 16.51 10.51
N GLN A 49 16.70 17.38 9.53
CA GLN A 49 15.71 17.76 8.51
C GLN A 49 15.19 16.55 7.73
N LEU A 50 16.08 15.66 7.28
CA LEU A 50 15.69 14.42 6.60
C LEU A 50 14.81 13.53 7.48
N THR A 51 15.18 13.33 8.75
CA THR A 51 14.36 12.51 9.67
C THR A 51 13.00 13.12 9.93
N MET A 52 12.90 14.45 10.04
CA MET A 52 11.64 15.15 10.20
C MET A 52 10.76 15.01 8.94
N ALA A 53 11.32 15.21 7.75
CA ALA A 53 10.60 15.05 6.50
C ALA A 53 10.10 13.61 6.30
N GLN A 54 10.92 12.62 6.65
CA GLN A 54 10.52 11.20 6.63
C GLN A 54 9.39 10.92 7.61
N ALA A 55 9.46 11.45 8.84
CA ALA A 55 8.39 11.27 9.83
C ALA A 55 7.07 11.87 9.35
N GLN A 56 7.10 13.08 8.77
CA GLN A 56 5.92 13.74 8.20
C GLN A 56 5.32 12.95 7.04
N LEU A 57 6.17 12.39 6.16
CA LEU A 57 5.71 11.56 5.05
C LEU A 57 5.05 10.27 5.54
N ILE A 58 5.65 9.57 6.52
CA ILE A 58 5.07 8.38 7.14
C ILE A 58 3.74 8.70 7.80
N GLU A 59 3.64 9.81 8.53
CA GLU A 59 2.41 10.26 9.17
C GLU A 59 1.30 10.51 8.13
N ALA A 60 1.62 11.25 7.06
CA ALA A 60 0.69 11.54 5.98
C ALA A 60 0.19 10.26 5.27
N GLN A 61 1.10 9.33 4.99
CA GLN A 61 0.77 8.02 4.40
C GLN A 61 -0.13 7.21 5.33
N THR A 62 0.22 7.13 6.61
CA THR A 62 -0.54 6.38 7.63
C THR A 62 -1.97 6.91 7.74
N LYS A 63 -2.14 8.24 7.72
CA LYS A 63 -3.46 8.88 7.72
C LYS A 63 -4.30 8.46 6.52
N VAL A 64 -3.71 8.44 5.32
CA VAL A 64 -4.40 8.00 4.09
C VAL A 64 -4.79 6.53 4.15
N ILE A 65 -3.91 5.66 4.66
CA ILE A 65 -4.20 4.23 4.84
C ILE A 65 -5.42 4.03 5.76
N ILE A 66 -5.37 4.60 6.97
CA ILE A 66 -6.43 4.45 7.97
C ILE A 66 -7.76 5.00 7.45
N GLN A 67 -7.75 6.19 6.86
CA GLN A 67 -8.96 6.79 6.31
C GLN A 67 -9.55 5.96 5.16
N THR A 68 -8.69 5.43 4.28
CA THR A 68 -9.13 4.56 3.19
C THR A 68 -9.77 3.29 3.74
N GLU A 69 -9.14 2.64 4.72
CA GLU A 69 -9.65 1.39 5.30
C GLU A 69 -11.04 1.58 5.91
N ILE A 70 -11.20 2.62 6.75
CA ILE A 70 -12.50 2.94 7.37
C ILE A 70 -13.57 3.15 6.29
N GLN A 71 -13.31 4.03 5.33
CA GLN A 71 -14.28 4.35 4.29
C GLN A 71 -14.64 3.14 3.42
N TYR A 72 -13.66 2.31 3.06
CA TYR A 72 -13.90 1.11 2.27
C TYR A 72 -14.79 0.12 3.03
N ARG A 73 -14.46 -0.16 4.30
CA ARG A 73 -15.22 -1.12 5.12
C ARG A 73 -16.66 -0.68 5.34
N ASP A 74 -16.87 0.59 5.63
CA ASP A 74 -18.22 1.16 5.81
C ASP A 74 -19.07 1.03 4.54
N ARG A 75 -18.47 1.30 3.38
CA ARG A 75 -19.16 1.21 2.09
C ARG A 75 -19.52 -0.22 1.72
N ILE A 76 -18.61 -1.17 1.92
CA ILE A 76 -18.89 -2.60 1.71
C ILE A 76 -20.03 -3.06 2.61
N LYS A 77 -20.03 -2.66 3.89
CA LYS A 77 -21.11 -2.99 4.82
C LYS A 77 -22.47 -2.50 4.30
N ILE A 78 -22.56 -1.24 3.88
CA ILE A 78 -23.80 -0.66 3.34
C ILE A 78 -24.27 -1.41 2.08
N VAL A 79 -23.34 -1.73 1.16
CA VAL A 79 -23.67 -2.47 -0.06
C VAL A 79 -24.17 -3.86 0.28
N LYS A 80 -23.47 -4.57 1.17
CA LYS A 80 -23.84 -5.91 1.62
C LYS A 80 -25.24 -5.91 2.24
N GLU A 81 -25.50 -5.01 3.18
CA GLU A 81 -26.81 -4.90 3.85
C GLU A 81 -27.95 -4.66 2.85
N LYS A 82 -27.73 -3.77 1.87
CA LYS A 82 -28.72 -3.54 0.79
C LYS A 82 -28.93 -4.78 -0.07
N GLY A 83 -27.85 -5.46 -0.45
CA GLY A 83 -27.94 -6.69 -1.23
C GLY A 83 -28.63 -7.81 -0.47
N ASP A 84 -28.33 -7.98 0.82
CA ASP A 84 -28.98 -8.97 1.69
C ASP A 84 -30.49 -8.71 1.81
N THR A 85 -30.91 -7.44 1.83
CA THR A 85 -32.34 -7.08 1.75
C THR A 85 -32.95 -7.51 0.41
N ILE A 86 -32.33 -7.16 -0.72
CA ILE A 86 -32.84 -7.51 -2.06
C ILE A 86 -32.96 -9.02 -2.24
N ILE A 87 -31.98 -9.79 -1.74
CA ILE A 87 -32.00 -11.26 -1.77
C ILE A 87 -33.23 -11.80 -1.01
N LYS A 88 -33.54 -11.25 0.17
CA LYS A 88 -34.73 -11.64 0.96
C LYS A 88 -36.04 -11.28 0.29
N GLU A 89 -36.05 -10.30 -0.61
CA GLU A 89 -37.24 -9.89 -1.36
C GLU A 89 -37.52 -10.80 -2.57
N VAL A 90 -36.60 -11.71 -2.94
CA VAL A 90 -36.79 -12.62 -4.09
C VAL A 90 -38.14 -13.34 -4.06
N PRO A 91 -38.61 -13.95 -2.95
CA PRO A 91 -39.92 -14.64 -2.93
C PRO A 91 -41.13 -13.71 -3.11
N ILE A 92 -40.96 -12.39 -2.93
CA ILE A 92 -42.01 -11.40 -3.16
C ILE A 92 -42.21 -11.18 -4.67
N TYR A 93 -41.11 -11.20 -5.43
CA TYR A 93 -41.10 -10.94 -6.87
C TYR A 93 -41.15 -12.20 -7.74
N VAL A 94 -40.61 -13.31 -7.24
CA VAL A 94 -40.61 -14.63 -7.88
C VAL A 94 -41.17 -15.61 -6.86
N ASN A 95 -42.48 -15.82 -6.92
CA ASN A 95 -43.18 -16.63 -5.94
C ASN A 95 -43.24 -18.11 -6.36
N GLN A 96 -43.86 -18.95 -5.53
CA GLN A 96 -43.98 -20.38 -5.81
C GLN A 96 -44.78 -20.67 -7.09
N ALA A 97 -45.85 -19.92 -7.36
CA ALA A 97 -46.65 -20.13 -8.58
C ALA A 97 -45.82 -19.84 -9.84
N ASP A 98 -44.93 -18.84 -9.80
CA ASP A 98 -43.99 -18.58 -10.88
C ASP A 98 -43.01 -19.74 -11.06
N THR A 99 -42.52 -20.32 -9.95
CA THR A 99 -41.63 -21.48 -9.98
C THR A 99 -42.30 -22.73 -10.55
N ASP A 100 -43.60 -22.91 -10.28
CA ASP A 100 -44.36 -24.05 -10.79
C ASP A 100 -44.69 -23.91 -12.29
N HIS A 101 -44.79 -22.66 -12.78
CA HIS A 101 -45.21 -22.38 -14.15
C HIS A 101 -44.04 -22.16 -15.12
N PHE A 102 -42.93 -21.62 -14.63
CA PHE A 102 -41.79 -21.24 -15.44
C PHE A 102 -40.52 -21.99 -15.02
N GLY A 103 -39.70 -22.34 -16.00
CA GLY A 103 -38.43 -23.00 -15.76
C GLY A 103 -37.42 -22.71 -16.86
N VAL A 104 -36.16 -23.07 -16.59
CA VAL A 104 -35.07 -22.99 -17.56
C VAL A 104 -34.67 -24.37 -18.06
N ASN A 105 -34.10 -24.40 -19.26
CA ASN A 105 -33.60 -25.62 -19.88
C ASN A 105 -32.13 -25.88 -19.49
N VAL A 106 -31.66 -27.12 -19.66
CA VAL A 106 -30.27 -27.51 -19.36
C VAL A 106 -29.26 -26.62 -20.09
N GLY A 107 -29.57 -26.21 -21.33
CA GLY A 107 -28.70 -25.33 -22.11
C GLY A 107 -28.49 -23.95 -21.48
N PHE A 108 -29.51 -23.38 -20.82
CA PHE A 108 -29.37 -22.12 -20.08
C PHE A 108 -28.33 -22.27 -18.97
N VAL A 109 -28.45 -23.32 -18.16
CA VAL A 109 -27.56 -23.60 -17.03
C VAL A 109 -26.13 -23.85 -17.51
N ARG A 110 -25.96 -24.67 -18.56
CA ARG A 110 -24.66 -24.97 -19.16
C ARG A 110 -23.97 -23.70 -19.64
N HIS A 111 -24.68 -22.84 -20.38
CA HIS A 111 -24.14 -21.58 -20.85
C HIS A 111 -23.83 -20.61 -19.71
N HIS A 112 -24.71 -20.50 -18.72
CA HIS A 112 -24.50 -19.67 -17.53
C HIS A 112 -23.22 -20.08 -16.79
N ASN A 113 -23.07 -21.37 -16.48
CA ASN A 113 -21.89 -21.87 -15.78
C ASN A 113 -20.61 -21.66 -16.59
N ALA A 114 -20.64 -21.88 -17.90
CA ALA A 114 -19.50 -21.62 -18.77
C ALA A 114 -19.09 -20.14 -18.74
N ALA A 115 -20.06 -19.21 -18.74
CA ALA A 115 -19.78 -17.79 -18.62
C ALA A 115 -19.09 -17.44 -17.29
N PHE A 116 -19.53 -18.03 -16.17
CA PHE A 116 -18.90 -17.82 -14.86
C PHE A 116 -17.52 -18.50 -14.74
N ALA A 117 -17.31 -19.62 -15.43
CA ALA A 117 -16.01 -20.27 -15.52
C ALA A 117 -15.04 -19.55 -16.49
N ASN A 118 -15.54 -18.60 -17.29
CA ASN A 118 -14.82 -18.01 -18.42
C ASN A 118 -14.31 -19.09 -19.40
N GLU A 119 -15.18 -20.05 -19.70
CA GLU A 119 -14.92 -21.18 -20.58
C GLU A 119 -15.98 -21.25 -21.70
N SER A 120 -15.68 -22.00 -22.76
CA SER A 120 -16.67 -22.28 -23.80
C SER A 120 -17.68 -23.32 -23.30
N ALA A 121 -18.97 -23.05 -23.48
CA ALA A 121 -20.01 -24.04 -23.22
C ALA A 121 -19.92 -25.25 -24.17
N GLY A 122 -19.18 -25.14 -25.27
CA GLY A 122 -19.13 -26.11 -26.36
C GLY A 122 -20.34 -26.00 -27.31
N PRO A 123 -20.43 -26.88 -28.33
CA PRO A 123 -21.54 -26.90 -29.26
C PRO A 123 -22.89 -27.15 -28.57
N ALA A 124 -23.98 -26.63 -29.14
CA ALA A 124 -25.33 -26.96 -28.71
C ALA A 124 -25.62 -28.45 -28.90
N ALA A 125 -26.36 -29.04 -27.96
CA ALA A 125 -26.70 -30.45 -27.97
C ALA A 125 -28.21 -30.64 -27.75
N HIS A 126 -28.75 -31.79 -28.17
CA HIS A 126 -30.19 -32.06 -28.05
C HIS A 126 -30.68 -32.00 -26.59
N PHE A 127 -29.88 -32.54 -25.66
CA PHE A 127 -30.20 -32.54 -24.23
C PHE A 127 -30.32 -31.12 -23.63
N ASP A 128 -29.77 -30.09 -24.29
CA ASP A 128 -29.90 -28.71 -23.81
C ASP A 128 -31.37 -28.27 -23.74
N ARG A 129 -32.28 -28.93 -24.46
CA ARG A 129 -33.72 -28.61 -24.47
C ARG A 129 -34.49 -29.22 -23.30
N GLU A 130 -33.88 -30.10 -22.53
CA GLU A 130 -34.52 -30.74 -21.38
C GLU A 130 -34.70 -29.75 -20.22
N PRO A 131 -35.70 -29.95 -19.34
CA PRO A 131 -35.85 -29.14 -18.12
C PRO A 131 -34.63 -29.30 -17.20
N ALA A 132 -34.09 -28.20 -16.69
CA ALA A 132 -32.94 -28.24 -15.78
C ALA A 132 -33.29 -28.62 -14.34
N GLY A 133 -34.57 -28.52 -13.94
CA GLY A 133 -35.00 -28.72 -12.56
C GLY A 133 -34.58 -27.61 -11.58
N ILE A 134 -34.02 -26.51 -12.09
CA ILE A 134 -33.66 -25.32 -11.30
C ILE A 134 -34.83 -24.32 -11.33
N SER A 135 -35.25 -23.87 -10.16
CA SER A 135 -36.35 -22.91 -10.02
C SER A 135 -35.94 -21.50 -10.47
N LEU A 136 -36.92 -20.70 -10.94
CA LEU A 136 -36.67 -19.28 -11.18
C LEU A 136 -36.30 -18.52 -9.90
N ALA A 137 -36.85 -18.91 -8.76
CA ALA A 137 -36.52 -18.31 -7.47
C ALA A 137 -35.03 -18.51 -7.12
N GLU A 138 -34.50 -19.71 -7.31
CA GLU A 138 -33.08 -20.01 -7.12
C GLU A 138 -32.18 -19.18 -8.05
N ILE A 139 -32.55 -19.07 -9.33
CA ILE A 139 -31.80 -18.24 -10.29
C ILE A 139 -31.82 -16.77 -9.89
N ALA A 140 -32.98 -16.26 -9.45
CA ALA A 140 -33.12 -14.89 -9.00
C ALA A 140 -32.30 -14.61 -7.74
N GLU A 141 -32.27 -15.54 -6.79
CA GLU A 141 -31.46 -15.46 -5.56
C GLU A 141 -29.97 -15.42 -5.88
N VAL A 142 -29.49 -16.35 -6.71
CA VAL A 142 -28.08 -16.41 -7.15
C VAL A 142 -27.70 -15.15 -7.92
N ASN A 143 -28.54 -14.65 -8.81
CA ASN A 143 -28.26 -13.41 -9.53
C ASN A 143 -28.24 -12.18 -8.62
N ALA A 144 -29.16 -12.07 -7.66
CA ALA A 144 -29.17 -10.99 -6.68
C ALA A 144 -27.90 -11.03 -5.80
N PHE A 145 -27.49 -12.22 -5.38
CA PHE A 145 -26.23 -12.45 -4.66
C PHE A 145 -25.02 -12.03 -5.50
N ASN A 146 -24.93 -12.49 -6.75
CA ASN A 146 -23.83 -12.15 -7.64
C ASN A 146 -23.77 -10.64 -7.91
N ALA A 147 -24.92 -9.99 -8.09
CA ALA A 147 -24.98 -8.53 -8.23
C ALA A 147 -24.46 -7.82 -6.97
N ASN A 148 -24.83 -8.29 -5.77
CA ASN A 148 -24.30 -7.77 -4.50
C ASN A 148 -22.77 -7.87 -4.44
N VAL A 149 -22.19 -9.03 -4.77
CA VAL A 149 -20.74 -9.22 -4.80
C VAL A 149 -20.07 -8.29 -5.82
N CYS A 150 -20.64 -8.13 -7.02
CA CYS A 150 -20.15 -7.19 -8.02
C CYS A 150 -20.13 -5.73 -7.52
N TRP A 151 -21.16 -5.30 -6.79
CA TRP A 151 -21.19 -3.97 -6.18
C TRP A 151 -20.11 -3.81 -5.10
N GLN A 152 -19.84 -4.86 -4.32
CA GLN A 152 -18.76 -4.85 -3.33
C GLN A 152 -17.38 -4.72 -4.01
N TRP A 153 -17.11 -5.50 -5.05
CA TRP A 153 -15.88 -5.38 -5.84
C TRP A 153 -15.73 -4.00 -6.48
N ARG A 154 -16.83 -3.40 -6.96
CA ARG A 154 -16.83 -2.03 -7.49
C ARG A 154 -16.41 -1.02 -6.43
N GLU A 155 -16.97 -1.08 -5.22
CA GLU A 155 -16.58 -0.16 -4.14
C GLU A 155 -15.10 -0.38 -3.76
N GLN A 156 -14.63 -1.63 -3.66
CA GLN A 156 -13.22 -1.92 -3.39
C GLN A 156 -12.28 -1.32 -4.47
N ALA A 157 -12.59 -1.53 -5.75
CA ALA A 157 -11.79 -1.00 -6.85
C ALA A 157 -11.76 0.55 -6.88
N LEU A 158 -12.91 1.19 -6.63
CA LEU A 158 -12.98 2.65 -6.55
C LEU A 158 -12.13 3.19 -5.39
N ARG A 159 -12.15 2.52 -4.24
CA ARG A 159 -11.37 2.92 -3.05
C ARG A 159 -9.88 2.71 -3.28
N LEU A 160 -9.47 1.59 -3.88
CA LEU A 160 -8.07 1.35 -4.24
C LEU A 160 -7.54 2.42 -5.20
N ARG A 161 -8.34 2.82 -6.19
CA ARG A 161 -7.98 3.89 -7.13
C ARG A 161 -7.83 5.24 -6.41
N ALA A 162 -8.73 5.58 -5.50
CA ALA A 162 -8.66 6.81 -4.72
C ALA A 162 -7.43 6.82 -3.81
N PHE A 163 -7.18 5.71 -3.11
CA PHE A 163 -6.01 5.50 -2.27
C PHE A 163 -4.69 5.70 -3.04
N TYR A 164 -4.56 5.06 -4.19
CA TYR A 164 -3.36 5.17 -5.03
C TYR A 164 -3.10 6.63 -5.44
N ARG A 165 -4.15 7.36 -5.86
CA ARG A 165 -4.03 8.78 -6.20
C ARG A 165 -3.60 9.65 -5.01
N GLN A 166 -4.14 9.38 -3.82
CA GLN A 166 -3.77 10.11 -2.61
C GLN A 166 -2.31 9.85 -2.22
N LEU A 167 -1.86 8.59 -2.33
CA LEU A 167 -0.45 8.27 -2.12
C LEU A 167 0.47 8.97 -3.12
N GLN A 168 0.13 8.97 -4.41
CA GLN A 168 0.91 9.69 -5.43
C GLN A 168 1.02 11.19 -5.10
N HIS A 169 -0.08 11.81 -4.66
CA HIS A 169 -0.07 13.20 -4.23
C HIS A 169 0.88 13.42 -3.04
N ILE A 170 0.83 12.57 -2.01
CA ILE A 170 1.73 12.67 -0.84
C ILE A 170 3.20 12.57 -1.26
N HIS A 171 3.56 11.63 -2.13
CA HIS A 171 4.94 11.47 -2.60
C HIS A 171 5.41 12.62 -3.51
N SER A 172 4.47 13.37 -4.08
CA SER A 172 4.77 14.53 -4.95
C SER A 172 4.79 15.85 -4.17
N MET A 173 4.47 15.84 -2.86
CA MET A 173 4.58 17.04 -2.04
C MET A 173 6.08 17.37 -1.80
N PRO A 174 6.48 18.64 -1.98
CA PRO A 174 7.85 19.08 -1.78
C PRO A 174 8.30 19.00 -0.32
#